data_AF-A0A9E3SBJ8-F1
#
_entry.id   AF-A0A9E3SBJ8-F1
#
_cell.length_a   1.000
_cell.length_b   1.000
_cell.length_c   1.000
_cell.angle_alpha   90.00
_cell.angle_beta   90.00
_cell.angle_gamma   90.00
#
_symmetry.space_group_name_H-M   'P 1'
#
loop_
_entity.id
_entity.type
_entity.pdbx_description
1 polymer ?
#
loop_
_entity_poly.entity_id
_entity_poly.type
_entity_poly.pdbx_seq_one_letter_code
_entity_poly.pdbx_strand_id
1 'polypeptide(L)'
;MNVIATIGLGANLNDPAAQVEYALAELDRLPGTRLIKHSSLYASAPVGYVDQPDFINAVAQVETALAPRALLDALLDIEHRHGRERKFRNAPRTLDL
;
A
#
# COMPACT_ATOMS: atom_id res chain seq x y z
N MET A 1 20.71 -5.53 10.84
CA MET A 1 21.09 -4.30 10.12
C MET A 1 19.79 -3.75 9.55
N ASN A 2 19.49 -2.49 9.79
CA ASN A 2 18.29 -1.87 9.23
C ASN A 2 18.59 -1.34 7.83
N VAL A 3 17.59 -1.41 6.95
CA VAL A 3 17.64 -0.86 5.60
C VAL A 3 16.45 0.08 5.38
N ILE A 4 16.62 1.01 4.45
CA ILE A 4 15.52 1.88 4.01
C ILE A 4 14.81 1.21 2.84
N ALA A 5 13.50 1.07 2.94
CA ALA A 5 12.63 0.62 1.86
C ALA A 5 11.63 1.72 1.49
N THR A 6 11.27 1.76 0.21
CA THR A 6 10.26 2.70 -0.32
C THR A 6 9.13 1.87 -0.91
N ILE A 7 7.91 2.08 -0.42
CA ILE A 7 6.72 1.27 -0.73
C ILE A 7 5.70 2.18 -1.40
N GLY A 8 5.15 1.74 -2.54
CA GLY A 8 4.02 2.42 -3.17
C GLY A 8 2.71 1.96 -2.54
N LEU A 9 1.76 2.86 -2.37
CA LEU A 9 0.43 2.55 -1.84
C LEU A 9 -0.62 3.06 -2.81
N GLY A 10 -1.66 2.27 -3.06
CA GLY A 10 -2.76 2.69 -3.93
C GLY A 10 -4.10 2.04 -3.58
N ALA A 11 -5.16 2.83 -3.58
CA ALA A 11 -6.53 2.35 -3.39
C ALA A 11 -7.48 3.07 -4.34
N ASN A 12 -8.55 2.40 -4.78
CA ASN A 12 -9.65 3.05 -5.49
C ASN A 12 -11.05 2.51 -5.11
N LEU A 13 -11.14 1.72 -4.05
CA LEU A 13 -12.39 1.22 -3.48
C LEU A 13 -12.48 1.56 -1.99
N ASN A 14 -13.70 1.59 -1.46
CA ASN A 14 -14.00 1.63 -0.02
C ASN A 14 -13.27 2.73 0.77
N ASP A 15 -13.50 3.99 0.37
CA ASP A 15 -12.81 5.19 0.87
C ASP A 15 -11.28 5.14 0.67
N PRO A 16 -10.81 5.40 -0.55
CA PRO A 16 -9.41 5.24 -0.92
C PRO A 16 -8.41 6.02 -0.06
N ALA A 17 -8.78 7.22 0.41
CA ALA A 17 -7.91 8.01 1.27
C ALA A 17 -7.74 7.34 2.63
N ALA A 18 -8.86 6.91 3.24
CA ALA A 18 -8.82 6.19 4.51
C ALA A 18 -8.05 4.87 4.39
N GLN A 19 -8.22 4.11 3.30
CA GLN A 19 -7.46 2.87 3.05
C GLN A 19 -5.95 3.11 3.07
N VAL A 20 -5.48 4.16 2.38
CA VAL A 20 -4.06 4.52 2.35
C VAL A 20 -3.57 5.00 3.72
N GLU A 21 -4.35 5.81 4.44
CA GLU A 21 -3.99 6.27 5.79
C GLU A 21 -3.90 5.12 6.81
N TYR A 22 -4.82 4.16 6.75
CA TYR A 22 -4.76 2.96 7.57
C TYR A 22 -3.53 2.13 7.24
N ALA A 23 -3.24 1.90 5.96
CA ALA A 23 -2.07 1.15 5.54
C ALA A 23 -0.76 1.79 6.03
N LEU A 24 -0.65 3.13 5.99
CA LEU A 24 0.50 3.85 6.57
C LEU A 24 0.66 3.56 8.07
N ALA A 25 -0.43 3.56 8.83
CA ALA A 25 -0.40 3.24 10.25
C ALA A 25 -0.06 1.76 10.52
N GLU A 26 -0.43 0.84 9.61
CA GLU A 26 -0.09 -0.58 9.73
C GLU A 26 1.37 -0.87 9.39
N LEU A 27 1.94 -0.17 8.40
CA LEU A 27 3.37 -0.25 8.08
C LEU A 27 4.25 0.11 9.29
N ASP A 28 3.86 1.12 10.07
CA ASP A 28 4.58 1.52 11.29
C ASP A 28 4.46 0.49 12.43
N ARG A 29 3.49 -0.43 12.36
CA ARG A 29 3.28 -1.49 13.36
C ARG A 29 3.92 -2.82 12.96
N LEU A 30 4.49 -2.93 11.77
CA LEU A 30 5.15 -4.16 11.34
C LEU A 30 6.37 -4.47 12.22
N PRO A 31 6.63 -5.75 12.55
CA PRO A 31 7.77 -6.13 13.37
C PRO A 31 9.09 -5.62 12.79
N GLY A 32 9.89 -4.95 13.63
CA GLY A 32 11.20 -4.42 13.23
C GLY A 32 11.12 -3.38 12.12
N THR A 33 9.98 -2.71 11.95
CA THR A 33 9.74 -1.69 10.92
C THR A 33 9.26 -0.40 11.58
N ARG A 34 9.65 0.73 11.02
CA ARG A 34 9.21 2.06 11.43
C ARG A 34 8.94 2.91 10.19
N LEU A 35 7.78 3.57 10.16
CA LEU A 35 7.47 4.58 9.17
C LEU A 35 8.30 5.84 9.45
N ILE A 36 9.10 6.25 8.48
CA ILE A 36 9.95 7.44 8.59
C ILE A 36 9.22 8.67 8.10
N LYS A 37 8.59 8.55 6.93
CA LYS A 37 7.77 9.61 6.30
C LYS A 37 6.95 9.02 5.16
N HIS A 38 5.96 9.76 4.70
CA HIS A 38 5.20 9.47 3.50
C HIS A 38 5.03 10.72 2.64
N SER A 39 4.70 10.55 1.37
CA SER A 39 4.30 11.64 0.49
C SER A 39 2.93 12.19 0.87
N SER A 40 2.51 13.26 0.20
CA SER A 40 1.08 13.60 0.10
C SER A 40 0.30 12.45 -0.56
N LEU A 41 -1.01 12.46 -0.38
CA LEU A 41 -1.95 11.61 -1.11
C LEU A 41 -2.29 12.29 -2.44
N TYR A 42 -2.23 11.53 -3.53
CA TYR A 42 -2.49 12.03 -4.88
C TYR A 42 -3.65 11.28 -5.53
N ALA A 43 -4.62 12.03 -6.04
CA ALA A 43 -5.64 11.48 -6.94
C ALA A 43 -5.06 11.32 -8.35
N SER A 44 -5.31 10.18 -8.99
CA SER A 44 -4.87 9.93 -10.36
C SER A 44 -5.80 9.00 -11.11
N ALA A 45 -5.96 9.25 -12.42
CA ALA A 45 -6.71 8.38 -13.31
C ALA A 45 -6.13 6.96 -13.37
N PRO A 46 -6.97 5.92 -13.55
CA PRO A 46 -6.51 4.54 -13.68
C PRO A 46 -5.68 4.32 -14.96
N VAL A 47 -4.69 3.42 -14.87
CA VAL A 47 -3.86 2.99 -16.00
C VAL A 47 -4.14 1.51 -16.31
N GLY A 48 -4.30 1.18 -17.58
CA GLY A 48 -4.54 -0.20 -18.05
C GLY A 48 -6.02 -0.52 -18.22
N TYR A 49 -6.75 -0.76 -17.12
CA TYR A 49 -8.22 -0.89 -17.16
C TYR A 49 -8.81 0.46 -16.74
N VAL A 50 -9.45 1.18 -17.65
CA VAL A 50 -9.85 2.58 -17.41
C VAL A 50 -11.28 2.75 -16.87
N ASP A 51 -12.11 1.72 -17.00
CA ASP A 51 -13.50 1.72 -16.53
C ASP A 51 -13.57 1.37 -15.03
N GLN A 52 -12.98 2.24 -14.21
CA GLN A 52 -12.93 2.11 -12.75
C GLN A 52 -12.73 3.48 -12.08
N PRO A 53 -12.98 3.61 -10.77
CA PRO A 53 -12.74 4.86 -10.05
C PRO A 53 -11.26 5.27 -10.08
N ASP A 54 -11.02 6.57 -9.94
CA ASP A 54 -9.70 7.15 -9.73
C ASP A 54 -9.03 6.58 -8.47
N PHE A 55 -7.71 6.49 -8.54
CA PHE A 55 -6.89 6.03 -7.42
C PHE A 55 -6.51 7.19 -6.50
N ILE A 56 -6.42 6.89 -5.21
CA ILE A 56 -5.57 7.63 -4.28
C ILE A 56 -4.26 6.86 -4.14
N ASN A 57 -3.15 7.52 -4.44
CA ASN A 57 -1.81 6.95 -4.38
C ASN A 57 -0.90 7.73 -3.42
N ALA A 58 0.02 7.02 -2.79
CA ALA A 58 1.07 7.60 -1.96
C ALA A 58 2.35 6.74 -2.02
N VAL A 59 3.43 7.26 -1.44
CA VAL A 59 4.68 6.53 -1.23
C VAL A 59 5.09 6.65 0.23
N ALA A 60 5.43 5.52 0.86
CA ALA A 60 5.97 5.47 2.21
C ALA A 60 7.46 5.13 2.19
N GLN A 61 8.24 5.82 3.02
CA GLN A 61 9.60 5.43 3.34
C GLN A 61 9.62 4.80 4.74
N VAL A 62 10.09 3.56 4.83
CA VAL A 62 10.22 2.82 6.08
C VAL A 62 11.67 2.45 6.33
N GLU A 63 12.05 2.43 7.61
CA GLU A 63 13.25 1.74 8.07
C GLU A 63 12.82 0.35 8.55
N THR A 64 13.45 -0.71 8.07
CA THR A 64 13.09 -2.08 8.45
C THR A 64 14.30 -2.99 8.61
N ALA A 65 14.20 -3.93 9.55
CA ALA A 65 15.12 -5.04 9.71
C ALA A 65 14.66 -6.30 8.95
N LEU A 66 13.48 -6.28 8.32
CA LEU A 66 12.95 -7.41 7.57
C LEU A 66 13.74 -7.63 6.27
N ALA A 67 13.98 -8.91 5.94
CA ALA A 67 14.50 -9.27 4.63
C ALA A 67 13.46 -8.93 3.54
N PRO A 68 13.88 -8.66 2.29
CA PRO A 68 12.95 -8.22 1.23
C PRO A 68 11.74 -9.14 1.04
N ARG A 69 11.93 -10.46 1.12
CA ARG A 69 10.82 -11.41 0.99
C ARG A 69 9.86 -11.37 2.18
N ALA A 70 10.39 -11.26 3.40
CA ALA A 70 9.59 -11.15 4.61
C ALA A 70 8.79 -9.84 4.64
N LEU A 71 9.38 -8.74 4.14
CA LEU A 71 8.66 -7.49 3.95
C LEU A 71 7.51 -7.68 2.94
N LEU A 72 7.77 -8.26 1.77
CA LEU A 72 6.73 -8.53 0.77
C LEU A 72 5.58 -9.37 1.35
N ASP A 73 5.88 -10.44 2.08
CA ASP A 73 4.86 -11.29 2.68
C ASP A 73 4.01 -10.50 3.72
N ALA A 74 4.61 -9.57 4.47
CA ALA A 74 3.90 -8.69 5.38
C ALA A 74 3.01 -7.65 4.66
N LEU A 75 3.46 -7.11 3.52
CA LEU A 75 2.66 -6.20 2.69
C LEU A 75 1.45 -6.93 2.10
N LEU A 76 1.63 -8.14 1.59
CA LEU A 76 0.54 -8.97 1.06
C LEU A 76 -0.49 -9.33 2.15
N ASP A 77 -0.05 -9.53 3.41
CA ASP A 77 -0.95 -9.73 4.53
C ASP A 77 -1.78 -8.47 4.85
N ILE A 78 -1.17 -7.28 4.83
CA ILE A 78 -1.90 -6.01 4.97
C ILE A 78 -2.99 -5.91 3.88
N GLU A 79 -2.65 -6.13 2.61
CA GLU A 79 -3.64 -6.12 1.53
C GLU A 79 -4.79 -7.11 1.74
N HIS A 80 -4.46 -8.32 2.20
CA HIS A 80 -5.45 -9.36 2.48
C HIS A 80 -6.40 -8.93 3.60
N ARG A 81 -5.90 -8.35 4.69
CA ARG A 81 -6.73 -7.81 5.79
C ARG A 81 -7.58 -6.62 5.36
N HIS A 82 -7.14 -5.87 4.35
CA HIS A 82 -7.92 -4.82 3.68
C HIS A 82 -8.88 -5.37 2.61
N GLY A 83 -8.99 -6.69 2.43
CA GLY A 83 -9.95 -7.31 1.52
C GLY A 83 -9.58 -7.22 0.04
N ARG A 84 -8.29 -7.12 -0.30
CA ARG A 84 -7.85 -7.09 -1.70
C ARG A 84 -8.19 -8.40 -2.42
N GLU A 85 -8.98 -8.32 -3.49
CA GLU A 85 -9.32 -9.45 -4.36
C GLU A 85 -8.61 -9.34 -5.73
N ARG A 86 -7.94 -10.41 -6.17
CA ARG A 86 -7.20 -10.45 -7.45
C ARG A 86 -8.03 -11.13 -8.56
N LYS A 87 -9.14 -10.51 -8.96
CA LYS A 87 -10.09 -11.09 -9.95
C LYS A 87 -9.53 -11.16 -11.37
N PHE A 88 -8.93 -10.06 -11.82
CA PHE A 88 -8.33 -9.94 -13.15
C PHE A 88 -7.20 -8.91 -13.11
N ARG A 89 -6.39 -8.87 -14.16
CA ARG A 89 -5.27 -7.93 -14.27
C ARG A 89 -5.78 -6.48 -14.23
N ASN A 90 -5.22 -5.66 -13.33
CA ASN A 90 -5.58 -4.25 -13.12
C ASN A 90 -7.00 -4.01 -12.60
N ALA A 91 -7.63 -5.01 -11.97
CA ALA A 91 -8.91 -4.82 -11.29
C ALA A 91 -8.85 -3.71 -10.22
N PRO A 92 -9.99 -3.05 -9.94
CA PRO A 92 -10.12 -2.15 -8.80
C PRO A 92 -9.76 -2.85 -7.49
N ARG A 93 -9.17 -2.14 -6.55
CA ARG A 93 -8.68 -2.70 -5.29
C ARG A 93 -8.91 -1.78 -4.10
N THR A 94 -9.15 -2.40 -2.96
CA THR A 94 -9.24 -1.73 -1.65
C THR A 94 -7.88 -1.19 -1.22
N LEU A 95 -6.81 -1.93 -1.48
CA LEU A 95 -5.44 -1.53 -1.21
C LEU A 95 -4.46 -2.31 -2.11
N ASP A 96 -3.33 -1.69 -2.42
CA ASP A 96 -2.19 -2.22 -3.18
C ASP A 96 -0.92 -1.66 -2.53
N LEU A 97 0.02 -2.54 -2.16
CA LEU A 97 1.30 -2.25 -1.49
C LEU A 97 2.49 -2.91 -2.21
#